data_AF-A0A0H3DQN7-F1
#
_entry.id   AF-A0A0H3DQN7-F1
#
_cell.length_a   1.000
_cell.length_b   1.000
_cell.length_c   1.000
_cell.angle_alpha   90.00
_cell.angle_beta   90.00
_cell.angle_gamma   90.00
#
_symmetry.space_group_name_H-M   'P 1'
#
loop_
_entity.id
_entity.type
_entity.pdbx_description
1 polymer ?
#
loop_
_entity_poly.entity_id
_entity_poly.type
_entity_poly.pdbx_seq_one_letter_code
_entity_poly.pdbx_strand_id
1 'polypeptide(L)'
;MKLKTTLVASALLSATAFSVQAAQELTPQKAAELKPFEQIAISGRFNMLSEAADAVSRRADQLGAAYFYILDTNASNDGGNWRVVANVYKKDAETVDKSQRYRTFQGVKELPKQEAVALQPFDTVTVSGFFNSQPEVNDAVARAAKKKDAAAFYIVRQIDTNNGGNQTITAYVFKADAPKRQVQSPDAIPANSDAGRAALAAGGAAAASVEIPGVASSSTLSNNVGQFWQTQSSTGHRYTVTLPNGTKIEELNNATAAQMVPFDSITFTGRFNSMTDMSTEAAKRAAAKGAKYYHITRQWQNQSGGNLTVSADLFK
;
A
#
# COMPACT_ATOMS: atom_id res chain seq x y z
N MET A 1 16.19 17.04 -6.18
CA MET A 1 16.90 16.00 -5.40
C MET A 1 16.27 15.91 -4.01
N LYS A 2 15.80 14.73 -3.59
CA LYS A 2 15.18 14.50 -2.28
C LYS A 2 16.30 14.19 -1.28
N LEU A 3 16.58 15.10 -0.35
CA LEU A 3 17.55 14.85 0.70
C LEU A 3 16.90 14.05 1.82
N LYS A 4 17.57 12.94 2.14
CA LYS A 4 17.24 11.98 3.18
C LYS A 4 17.36 12.68 4.54
N THR A 5 16.40 12.42 5.42
CA THR A 5 16.41 12.81 6.83
C THR A 5 17.67 12.29 7.51
N THR A 6 18.66 13.17 7.70
CA THR A 6 19.85 12.89 8.51
C THR A 6 19.42 12.83 9.97
N LEU A 7 19.33 11.60 10.46
CA LEU A 7 19.03 11.23 11.84
C LEU A 7 20.24 11.62 12.72
N VAL A 8 20.06 12.52 13.69
CA VAL A 8 21.01 12.66 14.81
C VAL A 8 20.44 11.86 15.98
N ALA A 9 20.96 10.65 16.14
CA ALA A 9 20.76 9.85 17.34
C ALA A 9 21.66 10.43 18.45
N SER A 10 21.12 11.32 19.28
CA SER A 10 21.75 11.68 20.56
C SER A 10 21.51 10.53 21.54
N ALA A 11 22.58 9.78 21.81
CA ALA A 11 22.58 8.64 22.72
C ALA A 11 22.14 9.04 24.14
N LEU A 12 21.21 8.28 24.70
CA LEU A 12 20.81 8.33 26.11
C LEU A 12 22.01 7.99 27.02
N LEU A 13 22.50 8.97 27.78
CA LEU A 13 23.29 8.71 28.99
C LEU A 13 22.43 8.95 30.24
N SER A 14 22.52 8.02 31.18
CA SER A 14 21.68 7.92 32.37
C SER A 14 22.17 8.75 33.57
N ALA A 15 21.17 9.27 34.31
CA ALA A 15 21.11 9.60 35.75
C ALA A 15 21.90 10.79 36.35
N THR A 16 21.17 11.83 36.80
CA THR A 16 21.08 12.36 38.19
C THR A 16 20.14 13.60 38.24
N ALA A 17 19.60 13.93 39.41
CA ALA A 17 18.39 14.75 39.62
C ALA A 17 18.61 16.25 39.95
N PHE A 18 17.59 17.06 39.60
CA PHE A 18 17.29 18.49 39.89
C PHE A 18 18.26 19.53 39.26
N SER A 19 17.88 20.52 38.43
CA SER A 19 16.63 21.25 38.22
C SER A 19 16.67 22.00 36.86
N VAL A 20 15.48 22.43 36.37
CA VAL A 20 15.19 23.03 35.04
C VAL A 20 15.10 21.99 33.92
N GLN A 21 13.94 21.31 33.82
CA GLN A 21 13.68 20.36 32.74
C GLN A 21 13.61 21.13 31.43
N ALA A 22 14.62 20.94 30.59
CA ALA A 22 14.57 21.34 29.20
C ALA A 22 13.70 20.35 28.40
N ALA A 23 12.89 20.84 27.48
CA ALA A 23 11.95 20.05 26.72
C ALA A 23 12.75 19.06 25.88
N GLN A 24 12.36 17.79 25.91
CA GLN A 24 13.15 16.75 25.24
C GLN A 24 12.73 16.59 23.77
N GLU A 25 13.68 16.47 22.86
CA GLU A 25 13.39 16.19 21.46
C GLU A 25 12.83 14.77 21.27
N LEU A 26 11.72 14.65 20.55
CA LEU A 26 11.11 13.37 20.19
C LEU A 26 11.71 12.80 18.92
N THR A 27 11.75 11.48 18.85
CA THR A 27 11.93 10.76 17.58
C THR A 27 10.70 10.95 16.68
N PRO A 28 10.84 10.89 15.35
CA PRO A 28 9.72 11.00 14.41
C PRO A 28 8.56 10.03 14.71
N GLN A 29 8.88 8.80 15.13
CA GLN A 29 7.89 7.76 15.46
C GLN A 29 7.04 8.18 16.66
N LYS A 30 7.67 8.60 17.77
CA LYS A 30 6.96 9.09 18.95
C LYS A 30 6.20 10.39 18.68
N ALA A 31 6.76 11.30 17.89
CA ALA A 31 6.11 12.56 17.53
C ALA A 31 4.84 12.35 16.70
N ALA A 32 4.81 11.32 15.84
CA ALA A 32 3.65 10.94 15.04
C ALA A 32 2.52 10.28 15.87
N GLU A 33 2.83 9.79 17.07
CA GLU A 33 1.87 9.13 17.94
C GLU A 33 1.18 10.09 18.92
N LEU A 34 1.68 11.32 19.06
CA LEU A 34 1.20 12.30 20.02
C LEU A 34 0.57 13.51 19.30
N LYS A 35 -0.45 14.10 19.90
CA LYS A 35 -1.01 15.37 19.41
C LYS A 35 -0.15 16.53 19.93
N PRO A 36 0.44 17.36 19.06
CA PRO A 36 1.05 18.60 19.51
C PRO A 36 -0.04 19.56 19.99
N PHE A 37 0.20 20.29 21.07
CA PHE A 37 -0.74 21.32 21.51
C PHE A 37 -0.51 22.64 20.78
N GLU A 38 0.70 22.85 20.26
CA GLU A 38 1.09 24.03 19.51
C GLU A 38 2.21 23.71 18.51
N GLN A 39 2.24 24.43 17.39
CA GLN A 39 3.37 24.47 16.47
C GLN A 39 4.03 25.84 16.58
N ILE A 40 5.33 25.84 16.88
CA ILE A 40 6.14 27.04 17.04
C ILE A 40 7.07 27.23 15.86
N ALA A 41 7.40 28.48 15.56
CA ALA A 41 8.45 28.84 14.62
C ALA A 41 9.43 29.81 15.30
N ILE A 42 10.71 29.48 15.27
CA ILE A 42 11.78 30.36 15.75
C ILE A 42 12.64 30.78 14.56
N SER A 43 13.09 32.03 14.59
CA SER A 43 14.06 32.54 13.62
C SER A 43 15.26 33.07 14.38
N GLY A 44 16.45 32.73 13.90
CA GLY A 44 17.68 33.13 14.54
C GLY A 44 18.89 32.77 13.73
N ARG A 45 20.01 33.37 14.10
CA ARG A 45 21.31 33.02 13.55
C ARG A 45 21.83 31.80 14.28
N PHE A 46 21.76 30.65 13.64
CA PHE A 46 22.26 29.39 14.17
C PHE A 46 23.40 28.92 13.28
N ASN A 47 24.53 28.57 13.90
CA ASN A 47 25.69 28.04 13.18
C ASN A 47 25.60 26.52 13.03
N MET A 48 24.86 25.86 13.93
CA MET A 48 24.67 24.40 13.94
C MET A 48 23.25 24.02 14.36
N LEU A 49 22.80 22.84 13.90
CA LEU A 49 21.44 22.35 14.16
C LEU A 49 21.15 22.12 15.65
N SER A 50 22.17 21.82 16.47
CA SER A 50 21.99 21.70 17.92
C SER A 50 21.71 23.04 18.60
N GLU A 51 22.29 24.14 18.13
CA GLU A 51 21.96 25.49 18.64
C GLU A 51 20.51 25.84 18.34
N ALA A 52 20.03 25.46 17.16
CA ALA A 52 18.63 25.54 16.77
C ALA A 52 17.75 24.65 17.67
N ALA A 53 18.14 23.41 17.92
CA ALA A 53 17.42 22.49 18.80
C ALA A 53 17.36 23.00 20.26
N ASP A 54 18.45 23.54 20.79
CA ASP A 54 18.50 24.16 22.13
C ASP A 54 17.58 25.38 22.20
N ALA A 55 17.51 26.18 21.14
CA ALA A 55 16.61 27.32 21.07
C ALA A 55 15.14 26.88 20.99
N VAL A 56 14.83 25.81 20.25
CA VAL A 56 13.49 25.19 20.22
C VAL A 56 13.15 24.64 21.60
N SER A 57 14.07 23.92 22.25
CA SER A 57 13.90 23.38 23.60
C SER A 57 13.52 24.48 24.58
N ARG A 58 14.34 25.53 24.69
CA ARG A 58 14.08 26.67 25.59
C ARG A 58 12.72 27.31 25.32
N ARG A 59 12.34 27.44 24.04
CA ARG A 59 11.04 28.00 23.68
C ARG A 59 9.89 27.07 24.04
N ALA A 60 10.05 25.77 23.81
CA ALA A 60 9.08 24.75 24.18
C ALA A 60 8.88 24.70 25.71
N ASP A 61 9.95 24.85 26.49
CA ASP A 61 9.90 24.94 27.96
C ASP A 61 9.13 26.14 28.46
N GLN A 62 9.34 27.31 27.84
CA GLN A 62 8.58 28.52 28.18
C GLN A 62 7.08 28.35 27.95
N LEU A 63 6.69 27.48 27.01
CA LEU A 63 5.29 27.15 26.72
C LEU A 63 4.78 25.98 27.60
N GLY A 64 5.62 25.50 28.52
CA GLY A 64 5.35 24.37 29.40
C GLY A 64 5.21 23.06 28.63
N ALA A 65 5.94 22.89 27.53
CA ALA A 65 6.06 21.61 26.84
C ALA A 65 7.05 20.71 27.57
N ALA A 66 6.78 19.42 27.60
CA ALA A 66 7.75 18.42 28.06
C ALA A 66 8.61 17.90 26.90
N TYR A 67 8.07 17.98 25.67
CA TYR A 67 8.74 17.48 24.49
C TYR A 67 8.55 18.40 23.28
N PHE A 68 9.46 18.29 22.31
CA PHE A 68 9.34 18.97 21.02
C PHE A 68 9.79 18.06 19.86
N TYR A 69 9.41 18.39 18.63
CA TYR A 69 9.89 17.73 17.42
C TYR A 69 10.07 18.76 16.31
N ILE A 70 11.28 18.87 15.76
CA ILE A 70 11.57 19.78 14.66
C ILE A 70 10.99 19.20 13.36
N LEU A 71 10.06 19.93 12.77
CA LEU A 71 9.42 19.58 11.50
C LEU A 71 10.29 19.99 10.32
N ASP A 72 10.84 21.19 10.38
CA ASP A 72 11.52 21.80 9.25
C ASP A 72 12.54 22.84 9.72
N THR A 73 13.64 22.96 8.98
CA THR A 73 14.70 23.94 9.20
C THR A 73 15.00 24.61 7.87
N ASN A 74 14.35 25.74 7.63
CA ASN A 74 14.57 26.55 6.43
C ASN A 74 15.74 27.50 6.67
N ALA A 75 16.93 27.13 6.19
CA ALA A 75 18.01 28.07 5.97
C ALA A 75 17.62 28.98 4.79
N SER A 76 17.14 30.19 5.10
CA SER A 76 16.81 31.16 4.05
C SER A 76 18.14 31.74 3.53
N ASN A 77 18.40 31.53 2.23
CA ASN A 77 19.56 31.96 1.42
C ASN A 77 20.65 32.83 2.10
N ASP A 78 21.91 32.37 1.99
CA ASP A 78 23.21 33.07 2.14
C ASP A 78 23.47 34.00 3.34
N GLY A 79 22.47 34.25 4.21
CA GLY A 79 22.54 35.22 5.32
C GLY A 79 22.65 34.61 6.72
N GLY A 80 22.76 33.29 6.84
CA GLY A 80 22.96 32.59 8.13
C GLY A 80 21.78 32.63 9.10
N ASN A 81 20.62 33.16 8.70
CA ASN A 81 19.42 33.21 9.53
C ASN A 81 18.50 32.03 9.18
N TRP A 82 18.30 31.11 10.11
CA TRP A 82 17.44 29.94 9.88
C TRP A 82 16.08 30.18 10.52
N ARG A 83 15.03 29.67 9.86
CA ARG A 83 13.71 29.53 10.43
C ARG A 83 13.46 28.06 10.74
N VAL A 84 13.28 27.75 12.01
CA VAL A 84 13.05 26.38 12.51
C VAL A 84 11.60 26.28 12.95
N VAL A 85 10.88 25.30 12.41
CA VAL A 85 9.49 25.01 12.76
C VAL A 85 9.47 23.72 13.57
N ALA A 86 8.82 23.75 14.73
CA ALA A 86 8.74 22.60 15.62
C ALA A 86 7.34 22.45 16.22
N ASN A 87 6.94 21.21 16.42
CA ASN A 87 5.77 20.85 17.20
C ASN A 87 6.16 20.70 18.67
N VAL A 88 5.31 21.16 19.59
CA VAL A 88 5.53 21.03 21.04
C VAL A 88 4.41 20.25 21.70
N TYR A 89 4.78 19.46 22.72
CA TYR A 89 3.94 18.43 23.33
C TYR A 89 3.97 18.57 24.85
N LYS A 90 2.80 18.41 25.50
CA LYS A 90 2.70 18.29 26.96
C LYS A 90 3.22 16.91 27.41
N LYS A 91 3.49 16.78 28.72
CA LYS A 91 3.92 15.50 29.31
C LYS A 91 2.85 14.40 29.18
N ASP A 92 1.60 14.82 29.21
CA ASP A 92 0.36 14.06 29.09
C ASP A 92 -0.31 14.25 27.72
N ALA A 93 0.47 14.59 26.69
CA ALA A 93 -0.05 14.77 25.34
C ALA A 93 -0.88 13.55 24.92
N GLU A 94 -2.13 13.80 24.50
CA GLU A 94 -2.99 12.74 24.00
C GLU A 94 -2.33 12.04 22.82
N THR A 95 -2.48 10.72 22.76
CA THR A 95 -2.10 10.00 21.56
C THR A 95 -3.00 10.42 20.39
N VAL A 96 -2.44 10.55 19.20
CA VAL A 96 -3.22 10.71 17.97
C VAL A 96 -4.23 9.56 17.92
N ASP A 97 -5.50 9.91 17.84
CA ASP A 97 -6.58 8.93 17.76
C ASP A 97 -6.44 8.15 16.44
N LYS A 98 -5.82 6.97 16.52
CA LYS A 98 -5.71 6.02 15.41
C LYS A 98 -7.05 5.29 15.18
N SER A 99 -8.13 5.61 15.90
CA SER A 99 -9.43 5.00 15.66
C SER A 99 -9.95 5.45 14.29
N GLN A 100 -9.90 4.54 13.33
CA GLN A 100 -10.63 4.69 12.09
C GLN A 100 -12.12 4.76 12.46
N ARG A 101 -12.73 5.93 12.30
CA ARG A 101 -14.19 6.08 12.38
C ARG A 101 -14.81 5.38 11.18
N TYR A 102 -15.32 4.17 11.37
CA TYR A 102 -16.08 3.46 10.35
C TYR A 102 -17.40 4.15 10.10
N ARG A 103 -17.75 4.32 8.82
CA ARG A 103 -19.13 4.63 8.45
C ARG A 103 -20.00 3.43 8.81
N THR A 104 -21.13 3.68 9.46
CA THR A 104 -22.04 2.62 9.91
C THR A 104 -23.41 2.87 9.34
N PHE A 105 -24.00 1.83 8.75
CA PHE A 105 -25.33 1.86 8.14
C PHE A 105 -26.14 0.72 8.74
N GLN A 106 -27.34 0.98 9.25
CA GLN A 106 -28.19 -0.04 9.90
C GLN A 106 -27.53 -0.81 11.06
N GLY A 107 -26.44 -0.29 11.64
CA GLY A 107 -25.62 -0.97 12.66
C GLY A 107 -24.53 -1.89 12.09
N VAL A 108 -24.34 -1.91 10.77
CA VAL A 108 -23.31 -2.67 10.05
C VAL A 108 -22.22 -1.71 9.58
N LYS A 109 -20.96 -2.01 9.90
CA LYS A 109 -19.79 -1.18 9.55
C LYS A 109 -19.42 -1.33 8.07
N GLU A 110 -19.12 -0.24 7.40
CA GLU A 110 -18.49 -0.28 6.08
C GLU A 110 -16.97 -0.33 6.27
N LEU A 111 -16.34 -1.39 5.79
CA LEU A 111 -14.89 -1.56 5.89
C LEU A 111 -14.17 -0.83 4.75
N PRO A 112 -12.99 -0.24 5.00
CA PRO A 112 -12.09 0.14 3.93
C PRO A 112 -11.48 -1.12 3.28
N LYS A 113 -11.07 -0.99 2.01
CA LYS A 113 -10.51 -2.09 1.22
C LYS A 113 -9.38 -2.83 1.94
N GLN A 114 -8.45 -2.10 2.57
CA GLN A 114 -7.27 -2.66 3.24
C GLN A 114 -7.61 -3.60 4.40
N GLU A 115 -8.72 -3.37 5.09
CA GLU A 115 -9.17 -4.27 6.15
C GLU A 115 -10.02 -5.41 5.59
N ALA A 116 -10.87 -5.12 4.62
CA ALA A 116 -11.71 -6.13 3.98
C ALA A 116 -10.89 -7.26 3.32
N VAL A 117 -9.73 -6.94 2.73
CA VAL A 117 -8.81 -7.97 2.17
C VAL A 117 -8.18 -8.84 3.26
N ALA A 118 -7.99 -8.30 4.46
CA ALA A 118 -7.35 -8.99 5.58
C ALA A 118 -8.32 -9.84 6.42
N LEU A 119 -9.64 -9.74 6.18
CA LEU A 119 -10.66 -10.48 6.91
C LEU A 119 -11.33 -11.52 6.01
N GLN A 120 -11.73 -12.65 6.59
CA GLN A 120 -12.44 -13.70 5.86
C GLN A 120 -13.93 -13.33 5.79
N PRO A 121 -14.49 -13.05 4.60
CA PRO A 121 -15.93 -12.91 4.48
C PRO A 121 -16.58 -14.29 4.67
N PHE A 122 -17.75 -14.31 5.31
CA PHE A 122 -18.51 -15.56 5.51
C PHE A 122 -19.56 -15.77 4.42
N ASP A 123 -20.04 -14.68 3.82
CA ASP A 123 -21.01 -14.71 2.73
C ASP A 123 -20.95 -13.40 1.93
N THR A 124 -21.85 -13.26 0.96
CA THR A 124 -22.03 -12.10 0.09
C THR A 124 -23.49 -11.69 0.07
N VAL A 125 -23.74 -10.42 -0.26
CA VAL A 125 -25.09 -9.93 -0.53
C VAL A 125 -25.11 -9.23 -1.88
N THR A 126 -26.19 -9.46 -2.63
CA THR A 126 -26.47 -8.76 -3.89
C THR A 126 -27.76 -7.98 -3.71
N VAL A 127 -27.73 -6.70 -4.04
CA VAL A 127 -28.91 -5.83 -4.09
C VAL A 127 -29.02 -5.22 -5.48
N SER A 128 -30.22 -5.17 -6.01
CA SER A 128 -30.51 -4.55 -7.31
C SER A 128 -31.62 -3.53 -7.12
N GLY A 129 -31.48 -2.37 -7.75
CA GLY A 129 -32.46 -1.29 -7.63
C GLY A 129 -31.99 0.01 -8.26
N PHE A 130 -32.89 0.99 -8.27
CA PHE A 130 -32.57 2.36 -8.62
C PHE A 130 -32.04 3.07 -7.37
N PHE A 131 -30.83 3.63 -7.40
CA PHE A 131 -30.24 4.33 -6.27
C PHE A 131 -29.79 5.72 -6.69
N ASN A 132 -30.25 6.75 -5.99
CA ASN A 132 -29.98 8.15 -6.30
C ASN A 132 -28.64 8.64 -5.74
N SER A 133 -28.07 7.91 -4.78
CA SER A 133 -26.86 8.32 -4.09
C SER A 133 -26.11 7.13 -3.49
N GLN A 134 -24.80 7.30 -3.24
CA GLN A 134 -23.98 6.28 -2.61
C GLN A 134 -24.49 5.89 -1.19
N PRO A 135 -24.95 6.81 -0.32
CA PRO A 135 -25.56 6.43 0.96
C PRO A 135 -26.76 5.48 0.82
N GLU A 136 -27.56 5.62 -0.24
CA GLU A 136 -28.72 4.75 -0.50
C GLU A 136 -28.28 3.33 -0.88
N VAL A 137 -27.22 3.22 -1.70
CA VAL A 137 -26.56 1.94 -1.99
C VAL A 137 -26.04 1.31 -0.70
N ASN A 138 -25.31 2.08 0.11
CA ASN A 138 -24.73 1.59 1.36
C ASN A 138 -25.79 1.13 2.35
N ASP A 139 -26.91 1.84 2.47
CA ASP A 139 -28.03 1.46 3.33
C ASP A 139 -28.73 0.18 2.85
N ALA A 140 -28.97 0.05 1.54
CA ALA A 140 -29.56 -1.16 0.96
C ALA A 140 -28.67 -2.39 1.16
N VAL A 141 -27.36 -2.24 0.93
CA VAL A 141 -26.36 -3.29 1.20
C VAL A 141 -26.32 -3.63 2.68
N ALA A 142 -26.27 -2.64 3.57
CA ALA A 142 -26.21 -2.87 5.01
C ALA A 142 -27.47 -3.56 5.54
N ARG A 143 -28.64 -3.22 5.00
CA ARG A 143 -29.91 -3.87 5.33
C ARG A 143 -29.93 -5.33 4.89
N ALA A 144 -29.41 -5.64 3.70
CA ALA A 144 -29.23 -7.02 3.25
C ALA A 144 -28.19 -7.77 4.08
N ALA A 145 -27.08 -7.12 4.44
CA ALA A 145 -26.03 -7.69 5.28
C ALA A 145 -26.54 -8.00 6.70
N LYS A 146 -27.32 -7.10 7.29
CA LYS A 146 -27.93 -7.28 8.62
C LYS A 146 -28.86 -8.49 8.69
N LYS A 147 -29.63 -8.76 7.61
CA LYS A 147 -30.46 -9.98 7.51
C LYS A 147 -29.65 -11.28 7.56
N LYS A 148 -28.34 -11.21 7.32
CA LYS A 148 -27.40 -12.34 7.41
C LYS A 148 -26.55 -12.29 8.70
N ASP A 149 -26.94 -11.46 9.67
CA ASP A 149 -26.20 -11.25 10.93
C ASP A 149 -24.74 -10.84 10.69
N ALA A 150 -24.52 -9.94 9.73
CA ALA A 150 -23.22 -9.35 9.46
C ALA A 150 -22.95 -8.14 10.37
N ALA A 151 -21.72 -8.04 10.86
CA ALA A 151 -21.24 -6.88 11.63
C ALA A 151 -20.58 -5.83 10.73
N ALA A 152 -20.06 -6.25 9.57
CA ALA A 152 -19.45 -5.36 8.61
C ALA A 152 -19.68 -5.81 7.16
N PHE A 153 -19.53 -4.88 6.21
CA PHE A 153 -19.59 -5.15 4.78
C PHE A 153 -18.51 -4.38 4.00
N TYR A 154 -18.20 -4.86 2.81
CA TYR A 154 -17.38 -4.14 1.82
C TYR A 154 -17.98 -4.31 0.43
N ILE A 155 -18.32 -3.20 -0.23
CA ILE A 155 -18.84 -3.22 -1.60
C ILE A 155 -17.69 -3.53 -2.55
N VAL A 156 -17.86 -4.59 -3.33
CA VAL A 156 -16.81 -5.06 -4.25
C VAL A 156 -17.18 -4.89 -5.70
N ARG A 157 -18.47 -4.69 -5.99
CA ARG A 157 -18.95 -4.48 -7.34
C ARG A 157 -20.22 -3.65 -7.33
N GLN A 158 -20.29 -2.72 -8.26
CA GLN A 158 -21.46 -1.90 -8.55
C GLN A 158 -21.51 -1.75 -10.07
N ILE A 159 -22.59 -2.24 -10.68
CA ILE A 159 -22.81 -2.21 -12.13
C ILE A 159 -24.03 -1.36 -12.40
N ASP A 160 -23.98 -0.54 -13.43
CA ASP A 160 -25.18 0.04 -14.03
C ASP A 160 -25.80 -0.94 -15.03
N THR A 161 -27.00 -1.41 -14.72
CA THR A 161 -27.88 -2.20 -15.57
C THR A 161 -28.76 -1.27 -16.41
N ASN A 162 -28.89 -1.55 -17.72
CA ASN A 162 -29.76 -0.81 -18.66
C ASN A 162 -29.46 0.69 -18.74
N ASN A 163 -28.25 1.06 -19.20
CA ASN A 163 -27.88 2.45 -19.52
C ASN A 163 -28.16 3.47 -18.40
N GLY A 164 -27.76 3.15 -17.16
CA GLY A 164 -27.72 4.11 -16.05
C GLY A 164 -28.99 4.24 -15.21
N GLY A 165 -30.02 3.43 -15.48
CA GLY A 165 -31.24 3.39 -14.67
C GLY A 165 -31.05 2.57 -13.38
N ASN A 166 -30.94 1.25 -13.49
CA ASN A 166 -30.86 0.38 -12.32
C ASN A 166 -29.42 -0.02 -12.05
N GLN A 167 -29.06 -0.23 -10.80
CA GLN A 167 -27.75 -0.75 -10.43
C GLN A 167 -27.87 -2.12 -9.80
N THR A 168 -26.85 -2.95 -9.99
CA THR A 168 -26.65 -4.20 -9.26
C THR A 168 -25.36 -4.10 -8.47
N ILE A 169 -25.49 -4.17 -7.14
CA ILE A 169 -24.41 -4.02 -6.19
C ILE A 169 -24.18 -5.34 -5.47
N THR A 170 -22.92 -5.71 -5.35
CA THR A 170 -22.50 -6.90 -4.63
C THR A 170 -21.46 -6.54 -3.59
N ALA A 171 -21.65 -7.05 -2.37
CA ALA A 171 -20.78 -6.79 -1.24
C ALA A 171 -20.41 -8.09 -0.51
N TYR A 172 -19.19 -8.14 0.01
CA TYR A 172 -18.80 -9.13 1.02
C TYR A 172 -19.36 -8.75 2.37
N VAL A 173 -19.74 -9.75 3.16
CA VAL A 173 -20.21 -9.56 4.54
C VAL A 173 -19.35 -10.34 5.53
N PHE A 174 -19.14 -9.74 6.70
CA PHE A 174 -18.20 -10.18 7.72
C PHE A 174 -18.90 -10.32 9.08
N LYS A 175 -18.54 -11.35 9.84
CA LYS A 175 -18.93 -11.48 11.25
C LYS A 175 -18.11 -10.51 12.12
N ALA A 176 -18.57 -10.26 13.34
CA ALA A 176 -17.85 -9.40 14.28
C ALA A 176 -16.48 -9.98 14.66
N ASP A 177 -16.39 -11.32 14.68
CA ASP A 177 -15.22 -12.14 14.98
C ASP A 177 -14.60 -12.75 13.71
N ALA A 178 -14.79 -12.10 12.54
CA ALA A 178 -14.27 -12.60 11.27
C ALA A 178 -12.76 -12.93 11.38
N PRO A 179 -12.34 -14.17 11.08
CA PRO A 179 -10.95 -14.55 11.19
C PRO A 179 -10.11 -13.77 10.18
N LYS A 180 -8.87 -13.45 10.57
CA LYS A 180 -7.93 -12.82 9.64
C LYS A 180 -7.56 -13.80 8.54
N ARG A 181 -7.62 -13.35 7.28
CA ARG A 181 -7.11 -14.10 6.15
C ARG A 181 -5.59 -14.17 6.23
N GLN A 182 -5.05 -15.34 5.96
CA GLN A 182 -3.65 -15.43 5.53
C GLN A 182 -3.60 -14.82 4.13
N VAL A 183 -3.02 -13.62 4.04
CA VAL A 183 -2.76 -12.94 2.78
C VAL A 183 -1.28 -12.70 2.63
N GLN A 184 -0.79 -12.80 1.41
CA GLN A 184 0.61 -12.55 1.07
C GLN A 184 0.75 -11.28 0.23
N SER A 185 1.97 -10.75 0.14
CA SER A 185 2.23 -9.59 -0.69
C SER A 185 1.94 -9.90 -2.17
N PRO A 186 1.31 -8.99 -2.94
CA PRO A 186 1.24 -9.10 -4.39
C PRO A 186 2.64 -9.06 -5.04
N ASP A 187 3.64 -8.57 -4.31
CA ASP A 187 5.02 -8.43 -4.76
C ASP A 187 5.91 -9.59 -4.32
N ALA A 188 5.30 -10.69 -3.83
CA ALA A 188 6.02 -11.87 -3.42
C ALA A 188 6.76 -12.51 -4.62
N ILE A 189 7.94 -13.06 -4.37
CA ILE A 189 8.75 -13.76 -5.37
C ILE A 189 8.09 -15.12 -5.66
N PRO A 190 7.84 -15.50 -6.93
CA PRO A 190 7.20 -16.77 -7.24
C PRO A 190 7.97 -17.96 -6.63
N ALA A 191 7.27 -18.85 -5.91
CA ALA A 191 7.88 -19.96 -5.19
C ALA A 191 8.66 -20.92 -6.10
N ASN A 192 8.18 -21.10 -7.32
CA ASN A 192 8.72 -21.98 -8.36
C ASN A 192 9.75 -21.29 -9.29
N SER A 193 10.15 -20.05 -8.96
CA SER A 193 11.25 -19.35 -9.62
C SER A 193 12.61 -19.68 -9.01
N ASP A 194 13.68 -19.41 -9.75
CA ASP A 194 15.05 -19.58 -9.23
C ASP A 194 15.32 -18.67 -8.02
N ALA A 195 14.82 -17.44 -8.07
CA ALA A 195 14.89 -16.48 -6.98
C ALA A 195 14.11 -16.96 -5.74
N GLY A 196 12.92 -17.55 -5.95
CA GLY A 196 12.12 -18.15 -4.88
C GLY A 196 12.84 -19.30 -4.19
N ARG A 197 13.42 -20.21 -4.99
CA ARG A 197 14.23 -21.33 -4.45
C ARG A 197 15.46 -20.84 -3.69
N ALA A 198 16.16 -19.82 -4.20
CA ALA A 198 17.31 -19.23 -3.54
C ALA A 198 16.93 -18.53 -2.22
N ALA A 199 15.84 -17.78 -2.21
CA ALA A 199 15.34 -17.08 -1.03
C ALA A 199 14.84 -18.06 0.06
N LEU A 200 14.18 -19.16 -0.33
CA LEU A 200 13.82 -20.24 0.59
C LEU A 200 15.05 -20.92 1.18
N ALA A 201 16.11 -21.15 0.38
CA ALA A 201 17.36 -21.73 0.85
C ALA A 201 18.13 -20.78 1.81
N ALA A 202 18.07 -19.47 1.58
CA ALA A 202 18.68 -18.46 2.45
C ALA A 202 17.96 -18.32 3.80
N GLY A 203 16.66 -18.64 3.85
CA GLY A 203 15.87 -18.59 5.07
C GLY A 203 15.60 -17.17 5.60
N GLY A 204 15.03 -17.10 6.80
CA GLY A 204 14.79 -15.83 7.52
C GLY A 204 13.95 -14.83 6.72
N ALA A 205 14.42 -13.58 6.66
CA ALA A 205 13.72 -12.49 5.99
C ALA A 205 13.59 -12.69 4.47
N ALA A 206 14.52 -13.41 3.82
CA ALA A 206 14.45 -13.68 2.39
C ALA A 206 13.31 -14.67 2.06
N ALA A 207 13.17 -15.72 2.86
CA ALA A 207 12.08 -16.69 2.70
C ALA A 207 10.69 -16.07 2.91
N ALA A 208 10.58 -15.03 3.75
CA ALA A 208 9.32 -14.32 3.98
C ALA A 208 8.82 -13.51 2.76
N SER A 209 9.71 -13.19 1.81
CA SER A 209 9.36 -12.54 0.55
C SER A 209 8.89 -13.52 -0.54
N VAL A 210 8.97 -14.83 -0.29
CA VAL A 210 8.58 -15.87 -1.25
C VAL A 210 7.09 -16.13 -1.16
N GLU A 211 6.47 -16.26 -2.33
CA GLU A 211 5.07 -16.61 -2.45
C GLU A 211 4.78 -17.96 -1.78
N ILE A 212 3.75 -18.01 -0.96
CA ILE A 212 3.22 -19.22 -0.36
C ILE A 212 2.13 -19.75 -1.32
N PRO A 213 2.34 -20.91 -1.95
CA PRO A 213 1.35 -21.48 -2.87
C PRO A 213 -0.01 -21.67 -2.18
N GLY A 214 -1.09 -21.23 -2.84
CA GLY A 214 -2.46 -21.35 -2.34
C GLY A 214 -2.89 -20.27 -1.34
N VAL A 215 -2.01 -19.34 -0.97
CA VAL A 215 -2.35 -18.18 -0.12
C VAL A 215 -2.81 -17.01 -0.99
N ALA A 216 -3.88 -16.32 -0.57
CA ALA A 216 -4.43 -15.22 -1.34
C ALA A 216 -3.54 -13.97 -1.29
N SER A 217 -3.53 -13.16 -2.35
CA SER A 217 -2.85 -11.86 -2.33
C SER A 217 -3.61 -10.85 -1.46
N SER A 218 -2.89 -9.98 -0.75
CA SER A 218 -3.46 -8.83 -0.04
C SER A 218 -4.02 -7.77 -0.98
N SER A 219 -3.68 -7.83 -2.28
CA SER A 219 -4.29 -6.97 -3.30
C SER A 219 -5.66 -7.46 -3.78
N THR A 220 -6.07 -8.69 -3.43
CA THR A 220 -7.28 -9.35 -3.94
C THR A 220 -8.20 -9.82 -2.82
N LEU A 221 -9.51 -9.68 -3.06
CA LEU A 221 -10.53 -10.16 -2.14
C LEU A 221 -10.75 -11.66 -2.33
N SER A 222 -11.43 -12.32 -1.40
CA SER A 222 -11.62 -13.78 -1.46
C SER A 222 -12.68 -14.18 -2.49
N ASN A 223 -12.28 -14.82 -3.58
CA ASN A 223 -13.21 -15.26 -4.65
C ASN A 223 -14.03 -16.51 -4.30
N ASN A 224 -13.71 -17.17 -3.18
CA ASN A 224 -14.24 -18.48 -2.81
C ASN A 224 -15.55 -18.44 -2.00
N VAL A 225 -16.17 -17.26 -1.84
CA VAL A 225 -17.30 -17.05 -0.93
C VAL A 225 -18.54 -16.61 -1.71
N GLY A 226 -19.66 -17.31 -1.52
CA GLY A 226 -20.93 -17.02 -2.17
C GLY A 226 -20.95 -17.32 -3.68
N GLN A 227 -21.85 -16.68 -4.42
CA GLN A 227 -21.98 -16.84 -5.88
C GLN A 227 -20.99 -15.96 -6.68
N PHE A 228 -19.89 -15.50 -6.05
CA PHE A 228 -18.91 -14.60 -6.68
C PHE A 228 -18.21 -15.18 -7.89
N TRP A 229 -18.01 -16.50 -7.89
CA TRP A 229 -17.43 -17.25 -9.01
C TRP A 229 -18.21 -17.07 -10.33
N GLN A 230 -19.50 -16.71 -10.28
CA GLN A 230 -20.32 -16.43 -11.47
C GLN A 230 -20.07 -15.04 -12.08
N THR A 231 -19.41 -14.13 -11.36
CA THR A 231 -19.31 -12.71 -11.76
C THR A 231 -17.89 -12.15 -11.79
N GLN A 232 -16.89 -12.93 -11.39
CA GLN A 232 -15.47 -12.55 -11.47
C GLN A 232 -14.67 -13.47 -12.39
N SER A 233 -14.08 -12.88 -13.43
CA SER A 233 -13.09 -13.53 -14.31
C SER A 233 -11.64 -13.36 -13.81
N SER A 234 -11.43 -12.55 -12.77
CA SER A 234 -10.11 -12.30 -12.18
C SER A 234 -9.76 -13.42 -11.20
N THR A 235 -8.83 -14.29 -11.60
CA THR A 235 -8.33 -15.41 -10.79
C THR A 235 -7.53 -14.99 -9.56
N GLY A 236 -7.26 -13.68 -9.39
CA GLY A 236 -6.43 -13.17 -8.31
C GLY A 236 -4.96 -13.59 -8.38
N HIS A 237 -4.57 -14.21 -9.49
CA HIS A 237 -3.22 -14.63 -9.82
C HIS A 237 -2.52 -13.60 -10.72
N ARG A 238 -1.19 -13.70 -10.81
CA ARG A 238 -0.41 -12.91 -11.77
C ARG A 238 -0.94 -13.13 -13.18
N TYR A 239 -0.84 -12.10 -14.02
CA TYR A 239 -1.30 -12.20 -15.40
C TYR A 239 -0.55 -13.34 -16.10
N THR A 240 -1.29 -14.35 -16.55
CA THR A 240 -0.73 -15.59 -17.10
C THR A 240 -1.16 -15.73 -18.55
N VAL A 241 -0.20 -15.75 -19.46
CA VAL A 241 -0.42 -16.10 -20.86
C VAL A 241 -0.36 -17.61 -21.00
N THR A 242 -1.44 -18.21 -21.50
CA THR A 242 -1.45 -19.63 -21.90
C THR A 242 -1.24 -19.71 -23.40
N LEU A 243 -0.10 -20.25 -23.82
CA LEU A 243 0.24 -20.46 -25.23
C LEU A 243 -0.56 -21.64 -25.81
N PRO A 244 -0.70 -21.73 -27.15
CA PRO A 244 -1.47 -22.81 -27.80
C PRO A 244 -0.99 -24.24 -27.47
N ASN A 245 0.27 -24.39 -27.10
CA ASN A 245 0.86 -25.66 -26.67
C ASN A 245 0.61 -25.99 -25.18
N GLY A 246 -0.19 -25.18 -24.47
CA GLY A 246 -0.49 -25.33 -23.04
C GLY A 246 0.58 -24.75 -22.10
N THR A 247 1.70 -24.22 -22.63
CA THR A 247 2.71 -23.55 -21.80
C THR A 247 2.13 -22.30 -21.18
N LYS A 248 2.29 -22.16 -19.86
CA LYS A 248 1.89 -20.98 -19.08
C LYS A 248 3.11 -20.13 -18.76
N ILE A 249 3.04 -18.86 -19.11
CA ILE A 249 4.07 -17.86 -18.83
C ILE A 249 3.43 -16.71 -18.07
N GLU A 250 4.06 -16.28 -16.98
CA GLU A 250 3.52 -15.24 -16.11
C GLU A 250 4.24 -13.89 -16.30
N GLU A 251 3.47 -12.80 -16.33
CA GLU A 251 4.01 -11.44 -16.32
C GLU A 251 4.22 -10.97 -14.88
N LEU A 252 5.45 -10.56 -14.56
CA LEU A 252 5.82 -10.01 -13.25
C LEU A 252 5.52 -8.52 -13.18
N ASN A 253 5.12 -8.06 -12.00
CA ASN A 253 5.10 -6.64 -11.69
C ASN A 253 6.52 -6.11 -11.44
N ASN A 254 6.68 -4.79 -11.45
CA ASN A 254 7.99 -4.14 -11.29
C ASN A 254 8.67 -4.50 -9.95
N ALA A 255 7.91 -4.59 -8.86
CA ALA A 255 8.45 -4.88 -7.52
C ALA A 255 8.96 -6.33 -7.42
N THR A 256 8.26 -7.28 -8.03
CA THR A 256 8.66 -8.69 -8.08
C THR A 256 9.86 -8.87 -9.00
N ALA A 257 9.83 -8.25 -10.19
CA ALA A 257 10.95 -8.30 -11.14
C ALA A 257 12.24 -7.72 -10.56
N ALA A 258 12.15 -6.62 -9.79
CA ALA A 258 13.31 -6.01 -9.12
C ALA A 258 13.96 -6.90 -8.04
N GLN A 259 13.23 -7.90 -7.53
CA GLN A 259 13.74 -8.89 -6.57
C GLN A 259 14.33 -10.13 -7.26
N MET A 260 14.25 -10.21 -8.59
CA MET A 260 14.69 -11.34 -9.38
C MET A 260 15.84 -10.94 -10.30
N VAL A 261 16.72 -11.89 -10.61
CA VAL A 261 17.81 -11.66 -11.56
C VAL A 261 17.36 -12.21 -12.92
N PRO A 262 17.26 -11.37 -13.98
CA PRO A 262 16.92 -11.86 -15.30
C PRO A 262 18.08 -12.67 -15.88
N PHE A 263 17.77 -13.78 -16.52
CA PHE A 263 18.80 -14.60 -17.18
C PHE A 263 19.06 -14.16 -18.63
N ASP A 264 18.10 -13.44 -19.23
CA ASP A 264 18.17 -12.95 -20.61
C ASP A 264 17.13 -11.82 -20.79
N SER A 265 17.16 -11.13 -21.93
CA SER A 265 16.13 -10.18 -22.34
C SER A 265 15.73 -10.38 -23.81
N ILE A 266 14.58 -9.84 -24.18
CA ILE A 266 14.08 -9.79 -25.55
C ILE A 266 13.73 -8.36 -25.91
N THR A 267 13.98 -7.99 -27.17
CA THR A 267 13.45 -6.75 -27.75
C THR A 267 12.84 -7.08 -29.09
N PHE A 268 11.63 -6.60 -29.33
CA PHE A 268 10.90 -6.87 -30.56
C PHE A 268 10.00 -5.70 -30.94
N THR A 269 9.82 -5.52 -32.24
CA THR A 269 8.94 -4.50 -32.81
C THR A 269 7.77 -5.18 -33.49
N GLY A 270 6.58 -4.66 -33.27
CA GLY A 270 5.36 -5.18 -33.88
C GLY A 270 4.23 -4.16 -33.88
N ARG A 271 3.17 -4.52 -34.59
CA ARG A 271 1.90 -3.80 -34.53
C ARG A 271 0.97 -4.58 -33.60
N PHE A 272 0.64 -3.98 -32.47
CA PHE A 272 -0.22 -4.60 -31.46
C PHE A 272 -1.54 -3.85 -31.40
N ASN A 273 -2.66 -4.57 -31.46
CA ASN A 273 -4.00 -3.97 -31.38
C ASN A 273 -4.41 -3.75 -29.91
N SER A 274 -3.79 -4.47 -28.98
CA SER A 274 -4.02 -4.35 -27.55
C SER A 274 -2.77 -4.69 -26.73
N MET A 275 -2.79 -4.33 -25.45
CA MET A 275 -1.77 -4.71 -24.48
C MET A 275 -1.72 -6.24 -24.27
N THR A 276 -2.86 -6.92 -24.40
CA THR A 276 -2.97 -8.39 -24.38
C THR A 276 -2.21 -9.03 -25.53
N ASP A 277 -2.30 -8.48 -26.75
CA ASP A 277 -1.58 -9.01 -27.92
C ASP A 277 -0.07 -8.85 -27.76
N MET A 278 0.37 -7.68 -27.29
CA MET A 278 1.76 -7.41 -26.96
C MET A 278 2.28 -8.39 -25.90
N SER A 279 1.51 -8.57 -24.82
CA SER A 279 1.86 -9.45 -23.71
C SER A 279 1.92 -10.92 -24.17
N THR A 280 1.01 -11.34 -25.04
CA THR A 280 1.01 -12.68 -25.67
C THR A 280 2.26 -12.91 -26.53
N GLU A 281 2.65 -11.93 -27.34
CA GLU A 281 3.87 -12.02 -28.15
C GLU A 281 5.15 -12.00 -27.30
N ALA A 282 5.17 -11.21 -26.21
CA ALA A 282 6.25 -11.24 -25.23
C ALA A 282 6.37 -12.64 -24.60
N ALA A 283 5.26 -13.20 -24.13
CA ALA A 283 5.20 -14.53 -23.52
C ALA A 283 5.62 -15.64 -24.50
N LYS A 284 5.22 -15.56 -25.78
CA LYS A 284 5.64 -16.51 -26.81
C LYS A 284 7.15 -16.52 -27.01
N ARG A 285 7.76 -15.34 -27.07
CA ARG A 285 9.22 -15.16 -27.21
C ARG A 285 9.96 -15.56 -25.93
N ALA A 286 9.39 -15.25 -24.77
CA ALA A 286 9.90 -15.67 -23.47
C ALA A 286 9.93 -17.20 -23.34
N ALA A 287 8.84 -17.88 -23.72
CA ALA A 287 8.76 -19.33 -23.74
C ALA A 287 9.78 -19.96 -24.69
N ALA A 288 10.00 -19.37 -25.87
CA ALA A 288 10.99 -19.85 -26.84
C ALA A 288 12.44 -19.80 -26.27
N LYS A 289 12.72 -18.87 -25.35
CA LYS A 289 13.99 -18.80 -24.59
C LYS A 289 13.97 -19.59 -23.28
N GLY A 290 12.89 -20.34 -23.01
CA GLY A 290 12.73 -21.16 -21.82
C GLY A 290 12.52 -20.37 -20.54
N ALA A 291 12.00 -19.15 -20.62
CA ALA A 291 11.57 -18.39 -19.45
C ALA A 291 10.27 -18.98 -18.88
N LYS A 292 10.08 -18.84 -17.57
CA LYS A 292 8.77 -19.06 -16.92
C LYS A 292 8.04 -17.76 -16.65
N TYR A 293 8.80 -16.67 -16.50
CA TYR A 293 8.26 -15.33 -16.26
C TYR A 293 8.94 -14.31 -17.15
N TYR A 294 8.24 -13.20 -17.42
CA TYR A 294 8.82 -12.02 -18.04
C TYR A 294 8.34 -10.74 -17.38
N HIS A 295 9.07 -9.65 -17.58
CA HIS A 295 8.65 -8.31 -17.21
C HIS A 295 8.91 -7.36 -18.36
N ILE A 296 7.89 -6.63 -18.83
CA ILE A 296 8.06 -5.62 -19.88
C ILE A 296 8.76 -4.41 -19.27
N THR A 297 10.00 -4.17 -19.67
CA THR A 297 10.85 -3.09 -19.14
C THR A 297 10.67 -1.78 -19.89
N ARG A 298 10.38 -1.83 -21.19
CA ARG A 298 10.24 -0.64 -22.01
C ARG A 298 9.29 -0.84 -23.17
N GLN A 299 8.52 0.21 -23.47
CA GLN A 299 7.66 0.30 -24.64
C GLN A 299 7.86 1.69 -25.26
N TRP A 300 8.13 1.75 -26.57
CA TRP A 300 8.23 3.03 -27.27
C TRP A 300 7.79 2.90 -28.72
N GLN A 301 7.20 3.97 -29.24
CA GLN A 301 6.81 4.05 -30.64
C GLN A 301 7.99 4.57 -31.47
N ASN A 302 8.18 3.99 -32.66
CA ASN A 302 9.15 4.53 -33.61
C ASN A 302 8.55 5.75 -34.32
N GLN A 303 9.39 6.73 -34.69
CA GLN A 303 8.98 8.02 -35.29
C GLN A 303 8.16 7.89 -36.59
N SER A 304 8.19 6.74 -37.26
CA SER A 304 7.30 6.38 -38.37
C SER A 304 6.07 5.68 -37.78
N GLY A 305 5.06 6.47 -37.39
CA GLY A 305 3.91 6.03 -36.60
C GLY A 305 3.24 4.75 -37.09
N GLY A 306 3.09 3.79 -36.17
CA GLY A 306 2.31 2.56 -36.36
C GLY A 306 2.86 1.33 -35.63
N ASN A 307 4.18 1.26 -35.42
CA ASN A 307 4.84 0.13 -34.77
C ASN A 307 5.34 0.48 -33.37
N LEU A 308 5.12 -0.43 -32.42
CA LEU A 308 5.60 -0.35 -31.05
C LEU A 308 6.80 -1.30 -30.89
N THR A 309 7.88 -0.79 -30.30
CA THR A 309 9.02 -1.60 -29.87
C THR A 309 8.91 -1.87 -28.38
N VAL A 310 9.11 -3.13 -28.00
CA VAL A 310 8.90 -3.66 -26.66
C VAL A 310 10.15 -4.40 -26.24
N SER A 311 10.66 -4.07 -25.06
CA SER A 311 11.73 -4.79 -24.38
C SER A 311 11.17 -5.48 -23.15
N ALA A 312 11.59 -6.73 -22.91
CA ALA A 312 11.20 -7.49 -21.75
C ALA A 312 12.36 -8.32 -21.19
N ASP A 313 12.47 -8.35 -19.87
CA ASP A 313 13.42 -9.17 -19.13
C ASP A 313 12.81 -10.55 -18.87
N LEU A 314 13.64 -11.60 -18.91
CA LEU A 314 13.23 -13.00 -18.81
C LEU A 314 13.74 -13.66 -17.53
N PHE A 315 12.89 -14.42 -16.87
CA PHE A 315 13.18 -15.07 -15.60
C PHE A 315 12.79 -16.56 -15.60
N LYS A 316 13.48 -17.35 -14.77
CA LYS A 316 13.27 -18.80 -14.60
C LYS A 316 12.34 -19.14 -13.45
#